data_AF-X0P9I3-F1
#
_entry.id   AF-X0P9I3-F1
#
_cell.length_a   1.000
_cell.length_b   1.000
_cell.length_c   1.000
_cell.angle_alpha   90.00
_cell.angle_beta   90.00
_cell.angle_gamma   90.00
#
_symmetry.space_group_name_H-M   'P 1'
#
loop_
_entity.id
_entity.type
_entity.pdbx_description
1 polymer ?
#
loop_
_entity_poly.entity_id
_entity_poly.type
_entity_poly.pdbx_seq_one_letter_code
_entity_poly.pdbx_strand_id
1 'polypeptide(L)'
;MVHFANHSLLKSHQQLSGFSYWASVRHAIKSLKPFRLTVSQPDGTKITYPRAFLATVTNQPYFGGGINIAPKASLYQKQLDLIIVEKPTRRQIFLFIFMLLLKRHLKLRFVHHFSETHFGLDTQQARYGQIDGEELGDKVYHVSYETQTYPFWVRRANQT
;
A
#
# COMPACT_ATOMS: atom_id res chain seq x y z
N MET A 1 -16.56 -14.36 -0.08
CA MET A 1 -15.73 -14.61 1.12
C MET A 1 -16.62 -14.87 2.35
N VAL A 2 -17.52 -15.85 2.32
CA VAL A 2 -18.22 -16.41 3.52
C VAL A 2 -18.58 -17.90 3.31
N HIS A 3 -18.45 -18.42 2.09
CA HIS A 3 -19.00 -19.74 1.72
C HIS A 3 -18.03 -20.93 1.85
N PHE A 4 -16.76 -20.70 2.24
CA PHE A 4 -15.76 -21.78 2.39
C PHE A 4 -15.42 -22.09 3.85
N ALA A 5 -16.14 -21.50 4.81
CA ALA A 5 -15.82 -21.62 6.24
C ALA A 5 -16.51 -22.78 6.96
N ASN A 6 -17.28 -23.64 6.28
CA ASN A 6 -18.26 -24.47 7.00
C ASN A 6 -18.29 -25.98 6.72
N HIS A 7 -17.19 -26.60 6.29
CA HIS A 7 -17.10 -28.07 6.38
C HIS A 7 -15.65 -28.55 6.40
N SER A 8 -15.21 -29.04 7.57
CA SER A 8 -14.48 -30.31 7.75
C SER A 8 -13.57 -30.28 8.97
N LEU A 9 -14.08 -30.86 10.05
CA LEU A 9 -13.39 -31.71 11.01
C LEU A 9 -11.93 -32.06 10.66
N LEU A 10 -10.96 -31.34 11.24
CA LEU A 10 -9.64 -31.89 11.57
C LEU A 10 -8.97 -31.01 12.64
N LYS A 11 -9.24 -31.36 13.90
CA LYS A 11 -8.39 -31.03 15.04
C LYS A 11 -7.08 -31.81 14.88
N SER A 12 -5.96 -31.14 14.60
CA SER A 12 -4.61 -31.52 15.05
C SER A 12 -3.54 -30.56 14.49
N HIS A 13 -2.56 -30.18 15.33
CA HIS A 13 -1.40 -29.30 15.10
C HIS A 13 -1.60 -27.77 15.05
N GLN A 14 -1.79 -27.19 16.25
CA GLN A 14 -1.69 -25.75 16.58
C GLN A 14 -0.27 -25.14 16.47
N GLN A 15 0.61 -25.64 15.59
CA GLN A 15 1.97 -25.08 15.40
C GLN A 15 2.31 -24.65 13.96
N LEU A 16 1.42 -24.85 12.98
CA LEU A 16 1.65 -24.46 11.57
C LEU A 16 0.99 -23.13 11.15
N SER A 17 0.21 -22.47 12.01
CA SER A 17 -0.54 -21.26 11.64
C SER A 17 0.37 -20.06 11.28
N GLY A 18 1.56 -19.96 11.88
CA GLY A 18 2.51 -18.88 11.59
C GLY A 18 3.36 -19.12 10.34
N PHE A 19 3.83 -20.35 10.12
CA PHE A 19 4.69 -20.68 8.98
C PHE A 19 3.95 -20.65 7.65
N SER A 20 2.67 -21.03 7.64
CA SER A 20 1.81 -20.91 6.46
C SER A 20 1.62 -19.45 6.05
N TYR A 21 1.42 -18.53 7.02
CA TYR A 21 1.32 -17.10 6.75
C TYR A 21 2.61 -16.53 6.12
N TRP A 22 3.77 -16.85 6.68
CA TRP A 22 5.06 -16.45 6.11
C TRP A 22 5.33 -17.07 4.74
N ALA A 23 4.88 -18.30 4.49
CA ALA A 23 4.96 -18.91 3.17
C ALA A 23 4.11 -18.16 2.14
N SER A 24 2.87 -17.79 2.50
CA SER A 24 1.96 -17.00 1.67
C SER A 24 2.52 -15.60 1.37
N VAL A 25 3.06 -14.90 2.37
CA VAL A 25 3.69 -13.58 2.19
C VAL A 25 4.90 -13.68 1.27
N ARG A 26 5.79 -14.67 1.49
CA ARG A 26 6.94 -14.89 0.59
C ARG A 26 6.51 -15.23 -0.83
N HIS A 27 5.45 -16.02 -0.99
CA HIS A 27 4.90 -16.38 -2.28
C HIS A 27 4.35 -15.15 -2.99
N ALA A 28 3.52 -14.35 -2.31
CA ALA A 28 3.00 -13.07 -2.81
C ALA A 28 4.12 -12.12 -3.25
N ILE A 29 5.15 -11.93 -2.42
CA ILE A 29 6.27 -11.05 -2.77
C ILE A 29 7.02 -11.53 -4.03
N LYS A 30 7.09 -12.85 -4.24
CA LYS A 30 7.72 -13.44 -5.44
C LYS A 30 6.82 -13.38 -6.67
N SER A 31 5.51 -13.56 -6.52
CA SER A 31 4.55 -13.55 -7.62
C SER A 31 4.30 -12.14 -8.15
N LEU A 32 4.38 -11.12 -7.30
CA LEU A 32 4.27 -9.72 -7.71
C LEU A 32 5.48 -9.31 -8.59
N LYS A 33 5.18 -9.14 -9.88
CA LYS A 33 6.13 -8.68 -10.91
C LYS A 33 6.25 -7.15 -10.85
N PRO A 34 7.47 -6.59 -10.95
CA PRO A 34 7.65 -5.15 -11.05
C PRO A 34 6.94 -4.59 -12.29
N PHE A 35 6.61 -3.31 -12.24
CA PHE A 35 6.01 -2.55 -13.34
C PHE A 35 6.67 -1.20 -13.53
N ARG A 36 6.45 -0.62 -14.71
CA ARG A 36 6.85 0.75 -15.00
C ARG A 36 5.70 1.66 -14.58
N LEU A 37 6.00 2.54 -13.64
CA LEU A 37 5.10 3.56 -13.11
C LEU A 37 5.67 4.92 -13.45
N THR A 38 4.85 5.81 -14.00
CA THR A 38 5.21 7.23 -14.15
C THR A 38 4.34 8.05 -13.22
N VAL A 39 4.98 8.93 -12.46
CA VAL A 39 4.34 9.89 -11.57
C VAL A 39 4.44 11.26 -12.21
N SER A 40 3.31 11.92 -12.41
CA SER A 40 3.26 13.31 -12.83
C SER A 40 3.03 14.18 -11.60
N GLN A 41 4.01 15.01 -11.25
CA GLN A 41 3.93 15.94 -10.12
C GLN A 41 3.18 17.23 -10.49
N PRO A 42 2.70 18.00 -9.49
CA PRO A 42 2.09 19.32 -9.67
C PRO A 42 2.87 20.32 -10.51
N ASP A 43 4.20 20.29 -10.40
CA ASP A 43 5.13 21.17 -11.10
C ASP A 43 5.30 20.82 -12.59
N GLY A 44 4.63 19.77 -13.06
CA GLY A 44 4.75 19.23 -14.42
C GLY A 44 5.91 18.23 -14.58
N THR A 45 6.73 18.02 -13.55
CA THR A 45 7.83 17.06 -13.58
C THR A 45 7.28 15.63 -13.62
N LYS A 46 7.78 14.82 -14.56
CA LYS A 46 7.46 13.40 -14.65
C LYS A 46 8.61 12.54 -14.17
N ILE A 47 8.36 11.71 -13.17
CA ILE A 47 9.33 10.77 -12.61
C ILE A 47 8.90 9.35 -12.98
N THR A 48 9.75 8.62 -13.69
CA THR A 48 9.48 7.23 -14.07
C THR A 48 10.26 6.25 -13.21
N TYR A 49 9.52 5.34 -12.57
CA TYR A 49 10.04 4.21 -11.82
C TYR A 49 9.95 2.95 -12.69
N PRO A 50 11.08 2.48 -13.26
CA PRO A 50 11.07 1.35 -14.20
C PRO A 50 10.75 0.01 -13.52
N ARG A 51 10.89 -0.05 -12.20
CA ARG A 51 10.74 -1.29 -11.41
C ARG A 51 9.90 -1.07 -10.16
N ALA A 52 8.83 -0.30 -10.24
CA ALA A 52 7.87 -0.17 -9.14
C ALA A 52 7.31 -1.55 -8.77
N PHE A 53 7.24 -1.85 -7.48
CA PHE A 53 6.73 -3.11 -6.94
C PHE A 53 5.45 -2.90 -6.14
N LEU A 54 5.37 -1.79 -5.41
CA LEU A 54 4.17 -1.32 -4.73
C LEU A 54 4.06 0.18 -4.96
N ALA A 55 2.87 0.66 -5.24
CA ALA A 55 2.53 2.07 -5.22
C ALA A 55 1.23 2.22 -4.44
N THR A 56 1.23 3.11 -3.46
CA THR A 56 0.07 3.35 -2.61
C THR A 56 -0.14 4.83 -2.40
N VAL A 57 -1.39 5.22 -2.40
CA VAL A 57 -1.83 6.58 -2.14
C VAL A 57 -2.70 6.54 -0.90
N THR A 58 -2.42 7.39 0.08
CA THR A 58 -3.19 7.44 1.32
C THR A 58 -3.15 8.83 1.95
N ASN A 59 -4.18 9.17 2.71
CA ASN A 59 -4.22 10.34 3.58
C ASN A 59 -3.97 9.97 5.07
N GLN A 60 -3.82 8.67 5.37
CA GLN A 60 -3.69 8.17 6.74
C GLN A 60 -2.42 7.33 6.94
N PRO A 61 -1.86 7.29 8.15
CA PRO A 61 -0.58 6.61 8.37
C PRO A 61 -0.62 5.10 8.20
N TYR A 62 -1.79 4.49 8.35
CA TYR A 62 -1.95 3.06 8.52
C TYR A 62 -2.68 2.43 7.34
N PHE A 63 -2.20 1.26 6.93
CA PHE A 63 -2.96 0.31 6.14
C PHE A 63 -3.91 -0.52 7.00
N GLY A 64 -4.88 -1.16 6.34
CA GLY A 64 -5.67 -2.22 6.93
C GLY A 64 -4.77 -3.27 7.61
N GLY A 65 -5.10 -3.63 8.85
CA GLY A 65 -4.28 -4.53 9.68
C GLY A 65 -3.21 -3.85 10.54
N GLY A 66 -3.18 -2.51 10.63
CA GLY A 66 -2.36 -1.78 11.60
C GLY A 66 -0.91 -1.53 11.18
N ILE A 67 -0.58 -1.77 9.91
CA ILE A 67 0.76 -1.52 9.37
C ILE A 67 0.93 -0.03 9.09
N ASN A 68 1.89 0.60 9.75
CA ASN A 68 2.20 2.02 9.55
C ASN A 68 3.06 2.20 8.28
N ILE A 69 2.40 2.43 7.15
CA ILE A 69 3.07 2.60 5.85
C ILE A 69 3.46 4.05 5.59
N ALA A 70 2.67 5.02 6.05
CA ALA A 70 2.86 6.44 5.78
C ALA A 70 3.02 7.20 7.09
N PRO A 71 4.13 7.03 7.83
CA PRO A 71 4.28 7.59 9.18
C PRO A 71 4.20 9.12 9.24
N LYS A 72 4.31 9.81 8.10
CA LYS A 72 4.19 11.25 7.98
C LYS A 72 2.79 11.73 7.59
N ALA A 73 1.90 10.82 7.17
CA ALA A 73 0.55 11.16 6.75
C ALA A 73 -0.26 11.71 7.92
N SER A 74 -1.20 12.60 7.62
CA SER A 74 -2.06 13.22 8.62
C SER A 74 -3.42 13.54 8.03
N LEU A 75 -4.47 13.02 8.67
CA LEU A 75 -5.87 13.30 8.29
C LEU A 75 -6.25 14.78 8.38
N TYR A 76 -5.50 15.56 9.17
CA TYR A 76 -5.72 17.00 9.31
C TYR A 76 -5.03 17.84 8.22
N GLN A 77 -4.16 17.23 7.42
CA GLN A 77 -3.45 17.91 6.34
C GLN A 77 -4.20 17.66 5.02
N LYS A 78 -4.26 18.68 4.16
CA LYS A 78 -4.88 18.58 2.83
C LYS A 78 -3.95 17.93 1.81
N GLN A 79 -3.19 16.92 2.20
CA GLN A 79 -2.18 16.27 1.35
C GLN A 79 -2.47 14.77 1.23
N LEU A 80 -2.04 14.20 0.11
CA LEU A 80 -2.01 12.77 -0.14
C LEU A 80 -0.56 12.30 -0.15
N ASP A 81 -0.30 11.27 0.65
CA ASP A 81 0.97 10.59 0.70
C ASP A 81 1.01 9.50 -0.36
N LEU A 82 1.90 9.66 -1.33
CA LEU A 82 2.24 8.64 -2.32
C LEU A 82 3.52 7.93 -1.87
N ILE A 83 3.44 6.61 -1.70
CA ILE A 83 4.59 5.76 -1.37
C ILE A 83 4.81 4.77 -2.50
N ILE A 84 6.01 4.79 -3.05
CA ILE A 84 6.43 3.89 -4.12
C ILE A 84 7.59 3.07 -3.61
N VAL A 85 7.44 1.75 -3.63
CA VAL A 85 8.50 0.81 -3.31
C VAL A 85 8.98 0.21 -4.63
N GLU A 86 10.22 0.47 -5.01
CA GLU A 86 10.87 -0.23 -6.12
C GLU A 86 11.21 -1.66 -5.72
N LYS A 87 11.21 -2.58 -6.69
CA LYS A 87 11.39 -4.03 -6.46
C LYS A 87 12.65 -4.31 -5.65
N PRO A 88 12.49 -4.66 -4.37
CA PRO A 88 13.64 -4.92 -3.51
C PRO A 88 14.21 -6.31 -3.79
N THR A 89 15.52 -6.45 -3.62
CA THR A 89 16.20 -7.75 -3.51
C THR A 89 15.75 -8.48 -2.24
N ARG A 90 16.05 -9.79 -2.13
CA ARG A 90 15.69 -10.60 -0.94
C ARG A 90 16.22 -10.01 0.38
N ARG A 91 17.45 -9.47 0.36
CA ARG A 91 18.06 -8.81 1.53
C ARG A 91 17.35 -7.48 1.86
N GLN A 92 17.02 -6.71 0.84
CA GLN A 92 16.27 -5.45 0.99
C GLN A 92 14.84 -5.68 1.51
N ILE A 93 14.19 -6.79 1.15
CA ILE A 93 12.87 -7.15 1.69
C ILE A 93 12.94 -7.34 3.21
N PHE A 94 13.92 -8.10 3.70
CA PHE A 94 14.10 -8.32 5.13
C PHE A 94 14.35 -6.98 5.85
N LEU A 95 15.22 -6.14 5.28
CA LEU A 95 15.48 -4.80 5.81
C LEU A 95 14.22 -3.92 5.79
N PHE A 96 13.43 -3.98 4.72
CA PHE A 96 12.18 -3.23 4.59
C PHE A 96 11.18 -3.62 5.67
N ILE A 97 10.96 -4.91 5.89
CA ILE A 97 10.06 -5.43 6.93
C ILE A 97 10.54 -4.99 8.32
N PHE A 98 11.85 -5.12 8.59
CA PHE A 98 12.42 -4.67 9.86
C PHE A 98 12.24 -3.17 10.08
N MET A 99 12.51 -2.35 9.05
CA MET A 99 12.33 -0.90 9.13
C MET A 99 10.86 -0.47 9.20
N LEU A 100 9.93 -1.24 8.63
CA LEU A 100 8.48 -1.01 8.78
C LEU A 100 8.05 -1.13 10.24
N LEU A 101 8.53 -2.16 10.95
CA LEU A 101 8.27 -2.32 12.39
C LEU A 101 8.81 -1.14 13.20
N LEU A 102 9.95 -0.58 12.78
CA LEU A 102 10.54 0.62 13.37
C LEU A 102 9.97 1.94 12.82
N LYS A 103 9.00 1.90 11.88
CA LYS A 103 8.42 3.06 11.18
C LYS A 103 9.46 3.95 10.47
N ARG A 104 10.58 3.37 10.03
CA ARG A 104 11.74 4.07 9.43
C ARG A 104 12.01 3.67 7.99
N HIS A 105 11.12 2.90 7.37
CA HIS A 105 11.25 2.38 6.01
C HIS A 105 11.33 3.48 4.94
N LEU A 106 10.77 4.67 5.20
CA LEU A 106 10.90 5.83 4.30
C LEU A 106 12.35 6.31 4.10
N LYS A 107 13.31 5.85 4.93
CA LYS A 107 14.74 6.18 4.77
C LYS A 107 15.45 5.26 3.77
N LEU A 108 14.78 4.22 3.27
CA LEU A 108 15.38 3.25 2.36
C LEU A 108 15.42 3.80 0.95
N ARG A 109 16.55 3.64 0.27
CA ARG A 109 16.78 4.20 -1.09
C ARG A 109 15.81 3.72 -2.16
N PHE A 110 15.15 2.58 -1.94
CA PHE A 110 14.17 2.00 -2.86
C PHE A 110 12.72 2.29 -2.44
N VAL A 111 12.53 3.14 -1.42
CA VAL A 111 11.23 3.62 -0.96
C VAL A 111 11.20 5.13 -1.21
N HIS A 112 10.28 5.54 -2.06
CA HIS A 112 10.07 6.94 -2.42
C HIS A 112 8.78 7.41 -1.79
N HIS A 113 8.79 8.63 -1.26
CA HIS A 113 7.67 9.24 -0.56
C HIS A 113 7.47 10.65 -1.10
N PHE A 114 6.23 10.95 -1.49
CA PHE A 114 5.78 12.26 -1.91
C PHE A 114 4.54 12.64 -1.10
N SER A 115 4.38 13.93 -0.81
CA SER A 115 3.20 14.46 -0.13
C SER A 115 2.70 15.65 -0.91
N GLU A 116 1.63 15.45 -1.68
CA GLU A 116 1.12 16.44 -2.64
C GLU A 116 -0.40 16.56 -2.57
N THR A 117 -0.95 17.69 -3.00
CA THR A 117 -2.42 17.90 -3.06
C THR A 117 -3.04 17.26 -4.29
N HIS A 118 -2.26 17.12 -5.37
CA HIS A 118 -2.66 16.48 -6.61
C HIS A 118 -1.45 15.84 -7.29
N PHE A 119 -1.67 14.75 -8.02
CA PHE A 119 -0.64 14.12 -8.87
C PHE A 119 -1.28 13.08 -9.79
N GLY A 120 -0.59 12.73 -10.87
CA GLY A 120 -1.00 11.67 -11.79
C GLY A 120 -0.18 10.40 -11.61
N LEU A 121 -0.81 9.24 -11.74
CA LEU A 121 -0.14 7.94 -11.86
C LEU A 121 -0.52 7.26 -13.17
N ASP A 122 0.52 6.86 -13.91
CA ASP A 122 0.39 6.12 -15.17
C ASP A 122 1.15 4.81 -15.07
N THR A 123 0.44 3.68 -15.16
CA THR A 123 1.08 2.37 -15.35
C THR A 123 1.23 2.08 -16.84
N GLN A 124 2.31 1.42 -17.23
CA GLN A 124 2.50 0.99 -18.63
C GLN A 124 2.05 -0.46 -18.86
N GLN A 125 1.76 -1.19 -17.78
CA GLN A 125 1.30 -2.56 -17.83
C GLN A 125 0.05 -2.71 -16.95
N ALA A 126 -0.81 -3.67 -17.31
CA ALA A 126 -1.98 -4.02 -16.51
C ALA A 126 -1.53 -4.48 -15.12
N ARG A 127 -2.11 -3.92 -14.06
CA ARG A 127 -1.87 -4.35 -12.69
C ARG A 127 -3.18 -4.47 -11.94
N TYR A 128 -3.17 -5.30 -10.91
CA TYR A 128 -4.22 -5.33 -9.91
C TYR A 128 -4.14 -4.07 -9.06
N GLY A 129 -5.26 -3.38 -8.94
CA GLY A 129 -5.44 -2.23 -8.05
C GLY A 129 -6.60 -2.48 -7.09
N GLN A 130 -6.54 -1.78 -5.96
CA GLN A 130 -7.56 -1.81 -4.93
C GLN A 130 -7.81 -0.38 -4.44
N ILE A 131 -9.08 -0.04 -4.17
CA ILE A 131 -9.48 1.21 -3.55
C ILE A 131 -10.43 0.85 -2.40
N ASP A 132 -10.11 1.31 -1.18
CA ASP A 132 -10.97 1.17 0.01
C ASP A 132 -11.55 -0.22 0.27
N GLY A 133 -10.80 -1.26 -0.09
CA GLY A 133 -11.21 -2.66 0.07
C GLY A 133 -11.70 -3.31 -1.22
N GLU A 134 -12.14 -2.52 -2.20
CA GLU A 134 -12.69 -3.01 -3.47
C GLU A 134 -11.60 -3.28 -4.52
N GLU A 135 -11.70 -4.41 -5.20
CA GLU A 135 -10.77 -4.78 -6.27
C GLU A 135 -11.17 -4.11 -7.60
N LEU A 136 -10.22 -3.43 -8.23
CA LEU A 136 -10.43 -2.74 -9.51
C LEU A 136 -10.16 -3.63 -10.75
N GLY A 137 -9.72 -4.87 -10.54
CA GLY A 137 -9.29 -5.81 -11.58
C GLY A 137 -7.88 -5.55 -12.10
N ASP A 138 -7.44 -6.36 -13.07
CA ASP A 138 -6.13 -6.23 -13.74
C ASP A 138 -6.26 -5.32 -14.96
N LYS A 139 -5.79 -4.07 -14.85
CA LYS A 139 -5.86 -3.09 -15.93
C LYS A 139 -4.76 -2.05 -15.87
N VAL A 140 -4.61 -1.32 -16.97
CA VAL A 140 -3.71 -0.17 -17.03
C VAL A 140 -4.40 1.00 -16.32
N TYR A 141 -3.66 1.70 -15.46
CA TYR A 141 -4.17 2.85 -14.71
C TYR A 141 -3.60 4.14 -15.27
N HIS A 142 -4.50 5.05 -15.60
CA HIS A 142 -4.23 6.45 -15.93
C HIS A 142 -5.09 7.28 -14.99
N VAL A 143 -4.61 7.48 -13.76
CA VAL A 143 -5.41 8.05 -12.68
C VAL A 143 -4.80 9.37 -12.24
N SER A 144 -5.68 10.35 -11.98
CA SER A 144 -5.31 11.62 -11.36
C SER A 144 -5.91 11.65 -9.97
N TYR A 145 -5.09 12.05 -8.99
CA TYR A 145 -5.48 12.21 -7.61
C TYR A 145 -5.58 13.69 -7.29
N GLU A 146 -6.59 14.06 -6.51
CA GLU A 146 -6.78 15.39 -5.98
C GLU A 146 -7.41 15.30 -4.59
N THR A 147 -6.99 16.16 -3.67
CA THR A 147 -7.64 16.30 -2.37
C THR A 147 -8.82 17.25 -2.44
N GLN A 148 -10.00 16.77 -2.04
CA GLN A 148 -11.18 17.61 -1.85
C GLN A 148 -11.60 17.63 -0.37
N THR A 149 -12.01 18.80 0.13
CA THR A 149 -12.64 18.90 1.45
C THR A 149 -14.14 18.69 1.31
N TYR A 150 -14.68 17.73 2.06
CA TYR A 150 -16.11 17.41 2.06
C TYR A 150 -16.66 17.45 3.49
N PRO A 151 -17.82 18.10 3.75
CA PRO A 151 -18.44 18.08 5.07
C PRO A 151 -19.05 16.71 5.36
N PHE A 152 -18.69 16.09 6.49
CA PHE A 152 -19.28 14.83 6.94
C PHE A 152 -19.73 14.92 8.40
N TRP A 153 -20.74 14.13 8.74
CA TRP A 153 -21.29 14.06 10.09
C TRP A 153 -20.47 13.10 10.94
N VAL A 154 -19.87 13.61 12.01
CA VAL A 154 -19.23 12.77 13.04
C VAL A 154 -20.08 12.86 14.30
N ARG A 155 -20.53 11.71 14.80
CA ARG A 155 -21.19 11.64 16.10
C ARG A 155 -20.18 11.99 17.18
N ARG A 156 -20.41 13.09 17.92
CA ARG A 156 -19.62 13.41 19.12
C ARG A 156 -19.77 12.25 20.11
N ALA A 157 -18.65 11.68 20.56
CA ALA A 157 -18.66 10.82 21.73
C ALA A 157 -18.98 11.71 22.95
N ASN A 158 -19.98 11.32 23.74
CA ASN A 158 -20.29 12.00 25.00
C ASN A 158 -19.07 11.86 25.92
N GLN A 159 -18.47 12.99 26.29
CA GLN A 159 -17.49 13.04 27.37
C GLN A 159 -18.26 12.74 28.67
N THR A 160 -18.10 11.53 29.19
CA THR A 160 -18.43 11.18 30.58
C THR A 160 -17.28 11.53 31.49
#